data_AF-K9H020-F1
#
_entry.id   AF-K9H020-F1
#
_cell.length_a   1.000
_cell.length_b   1.000
_cell.length_c   1.000
_cell.angle_alpha   90.00
_cell.angle_beta   90.00
_cell.angle_gamma   90.00
#
_symmetry.space_group_name_H-M   'P 1'
#
loop_
_entity.id
_entity.type
_entity.pdbx_description
1 polymer ?
#
loop_
_entity_poly.entity_id
_entity_poly.type
_entity_poly.pdbx_seq_one_letter_code
_entity_poly.pdbx_strand_id
1 'polypeptide(L)'
;MRTLFAAILVALSLAWAVPASASGPTGSIMYKEQGGNDTYQVFIQNGKVISGWAGGEGEPRYAIVGGWYDGTRLVVVLQGNGFNTDSQWFTHVIHMRRDGRKLWLELAAYGYGKTKTSKPVPYVITQTSGGL
;
A
#
# COMPACT_ATOMS: atom_id res chain seq x y z
N MET A 1 14.52 36.49 54.60
CA MET A 1 13.63 36.30 53.43
C MET A 1 14.51 36.03 52.22
N ARG A 2 14.51 34.80 51.69
CA ARG A 2 15.22 34.43 50.46
C ARG A 2 14.25 33.59 49.63
N THR A 3 13.74 34.19 48.57
CA THR A 3 12.84 33.58 47.58
C THR A 3 13.67 32.67 46.67
N LEU A 4 13.46 31.35 46.72
CA LEU A 4 13.99 30.41 45.74
C LEU A 4 13.02 30.35 44.55
N PHE A 5 13.50 30.73 43.37
CA PHE A 5 12.83 30.45 42.10
C PHE A 5 13.14 29.01 41.69
N ALA A 6 12.11 28.15 41.66
CA ALA A 6 12.19 26.85 41.02
C ALA A 6 11.95 27.03 39.51
N ALA A 7 12.98 26.83 38.70
CA ALA A 7 12.84 26.74 37.25
C ALA A 7 12.41 25.31 36.88
N ILE A 8 11.16 25.13 36.49
CA ILE A 8 10.66 23.88 35.92
C ILE A 8 11.04 23.88 34.43
N LEU A 9 12.04 23.08 34.07
CA LEU A 9 12.40 22.85 32.68
C LEU A 9 11.47 21.76 32.11
N VAL A 10 10.42 22.15 31.37
CA VAL A 10 9.60 21.19 30.61
C VAL A 10 10.32 20.92 29.29
N ALA A 11 11.02 19.80 29.20
CA ALA A 11 11.54 19.30 27.94
C ALA A 11 10.39 18.67 27.14
N LEU A 12 9.83 19.42 26.19
CA LEU A 12 8.84 18.93 25.25
C LEU A 12 9.58 18.15 24.14
N SER A 13 9.84 16.86 24.35
CA SER A 13 10.26 16.00 23.24
C SER A 13 9.04 15.71 22.37
N LEU A 14 8.87 16.47 21.29
CA LEU A 14 8.09 16.04 20.12
C LEU A 14 8.85 14.89 19.45
N ALA A 15 8.88 13.74 20.12
CA ALA A 15 9.11 12.49 19.43
C ALA A 15 7.89 12.33 18.52
N TRP A 16 8.07 12.49 17.21
CA TRP A 16 7.20 11.84 16.23
C TRP A 16 7.39 10.35 16.46
N ALA A 17 6.75 9.84 17.51
CA ALA A 17 6.73 8.44 17.84
C ALA A 17 6.05 7.76 16.66
N VAL A 18 6.86 7.24 15.74
CA VAL A 18 6.45 6.12 14.91
C VAL A 18 6.06 5.07 15.95
N PRO A 19 4.77 4.73 16.10
CA PRO A 19 4.34 3.87 17.20
C PRO A 19 5.15 2.57 17.11
N ALA A 20 5.94 2.32 18.16
CA ALA A 20 6.71 1.10 18.27
C ALA A 20 5.71 -0.06 18.44
N SER A 21 5.65 -0.89 17.39
CA SER A 21 4.89 -2.14 17.24
C SER A 21 3.38 -2.09 17.49
N ALA A 22 2.60 -1.96 16.42
CA ALA A 22 1.29 -2.63 16.32
C ALA A 22 1.49 -3.91 15.50
N SER A 23 0.98 -5.05 15.96
CA SER A 23 0.90 -6.30 15.21
C SER A 23 0.00 -6.12 13.98
N GLY A 24 0.51 -5.47 12.94
CA GLY A 24 -0.22 -5.31 11.69
C GLY A 24 -0.32 -6.64 10.95
N PRO A 25 -1.25 -6.77 9.99
CA PRO A 25 -1.40 -8.00 9.22
C PRO A 25 -0.07 -8.42 8.59
N THR A 26 0.25 -9.71 8.62
CA THR A 26 1.47 -10.26 8.00
C THR A 26 1.11 -11.47 7.16
N GLY A 27 1.62 -11.51 5.93
CA GLY A 27 1.32 -12.56 4.98
C GLY A 27 1.40 -12.08 3.53
N SER A 28 0.62 -12.72 2.65
CA SER A 28 0.48 -12.27 1.27
C SER A 28 -0.97 -12.29 0.78
N ILE A 29 -1.29 -11.36 -0.12
CA ILE A 29 -2.58 -11.29 -0.81
C ILE A 29 -2.30 -11.40 -2.31
N MET A 30 -2.94 -12.35 -2.97
CA MET A 30 -3.04 -12.40 -4.42
C MET A 30 -4.46 -12.01 -4.84
N TYR A 31 -4.58 -11.10 -5.80
CA TYR A 31 -5.87 -10.65 -6.30
C TYR A 31 -5.84 -10.35 -7.80
N LYS A 32 -7.00 -10.54 -8.45
CA LYS A 32 -7.17 -10.41 -9.89
C LYS A 32 -8.38 -9.54 -10.24
N GLU A 33 -8.25 -8.70 -11.25
CA GLU A 33 -9.34 -7.89 -11.79
C GLU A 33 -10.50 -8.78 -12.27
N GLN A 34 -11.72 -8.49 -11.83
CA GLN A 34 -12.88 -9.25 -12.27
C GLN A 34 -13.21 -8.93 -13.73
N GLY A 35 -13.06 -9.93 -14.62
CA GLY A 35 -13.30 -9.77 -16.05
C GLY A 35 -12.17 -9.05 -16.81
N GLY A 36 -11.03 -8.82 -16.14
CA GLY A 36 -9.82 -8.25 -16.73
C GLY A 36 -8.61 -9.17 -16.60
N ASN A 37 -7.45 -8.63 -17.00
CA ASN A 37 -6.19 -9.38 -17.05
C ASN A 37 -5.23 -9.00 -15.93
N ASP A 38 -5.51 -7.93 -15.19
CA ASP A 38 -4.59 -7.44 -14.17
C ASP A 38 -4.58 -8.34 -12.93
N THR A 39 -3.40 -8.81 -12.56
CA THR A 39 -3.13 -9.66 -11.41
C THR A 39 -2.05 -9.04 -10.55
N TYR A 40 -2.21 -9.18 -9.24
CA TYR A 40 -1.32 -8.61 -8.24
C TYR A 40 -0.97 -9.66 -7.19
N GLN A 41 0.28 -9.63 -6.73
CA GLN A 41 0.71 -10.33 -5.52
C GLN A 41 1.42 -9.33 -4.61
N VAL A 42 0.98 -9.25 -3.36
CA VAL A 42 1.48 -8.30 -2.36
C VAL A 42 1.97 -9.05 -1.14
N PHE A 43 3.18 -8.73 -0.68
CA PHE A 43 3.75 -9.24 0.57
C PHE A 43 3.72 -8.17 1.64
N ILE A 44 3.21 -8.54 2.81
CA ILE A 44 2.89 -7.62 3.90
C ILE A 44 3.59 -8.13 5.16
N GLN A 45 4.27 -7.23 5.87
CA GLN A 45 4.90 -7.50 7.15
C GLN A 45 4.52 -6.39 8.13
N ASN A 46 3.80 -6.76 9.19
CA ASN A 46 3.30 -5.85 10.22
C ASN A 46 2.55 -4.65 9.62
N GLY A 47 1.67 -4.92 8.63
CA GLY A 47 0.89 -3.90 7.94
C GLY A 47 1.66 -3.05 6.92
N LYS A 48 2.99 -3.22 6.80
CA LYS A 48 3.78 -2.60 5.74
C LYS A 48 3.79 -3.51 4.50
N VAL A 49 3.52 -2.96 3.32
CA VAL A 49 3.77 -3.67 2.06
C VAL A 49 5.28 -3.61 1.80
N ILE A 50 5.93 -4.77 1.79
CA ILE A 50 7.40 -4.87 1.69
C ILE A 50 7.88 -5.23 0.29
N SER A 51 7.04 -5.88 -0.51
CA SER A 51 7.34 -6.23 -1.89
C SER A 51 6.08 -6.74 -2.60
N GLY A 52 6.20 -6.99 -3.90
CA GLY A 52 5.18 -7.62 -4.70
C GLY A 52 5.37 -7.34 -6.18
N TRP A 53 4.40 -7.73 -6.97
CA TRP A 53 4.36 -7.45 -8.40
C TRP A 53 2.92 -7.26 -8.88
N ALA A 54 2.78 -6.56 -10.00
CA ALA A 54 1.53 -6.43 -10.72
C ALA A 54 1.74 -6.58 -12.22
N GLY A 55 0.77 -7.16 -12.92
CA GLY A 55 0.85 -7.35 -14.36
C GLY A 55 -0.24 -8.24 -14.91
N GLY A 56 -0.05 -8.71 -16.15
CA GLY A 56 -0.95 -9.69 -16.76
C GLY A 56 -0.71 -11.09 -16.20
N GLU A 57 -1.58 -12.05 -16.52
CA GLU A 57 -1.34 -13.47 -16.22
C GLU A 57 0.04 -13.90 -16.73
N GLY A 58 0.98 -14.14 -15.82
CA GLY A 58 2.34 -14.59 -16.14
C GLY A 58 3.36 -13.50 -16.51
N GLU A 59 2.97 -12.22 -16.57
CA GLU A 59 3.85 -11.13 -17.01
C GLU A 59 3.91 -9.97 -16.01
N PRO A 60 4.89 -9.95 -15.08
CA PRO A 60 5.10 -8.84 -14.17
C PRO A 60 5.50 -7.57 -14.91
N ARG A 61 4.61 -6.57 -14.93
CA ARG A 61 4.85 -5.26 -15.57
C ARG A 61 5.37 -4.22 -14.58
N TYR A 62 5.00 -4.38 -13.32
CA TYR A 62 5.33 -3.46 -12.24
C TYR A 62 5.82 -4.20 -11.01
N ALA A 63 6.81 -3.62 -10.34
CA ALA A 63 7.25 -4.01 -9.02
C ALA A 63 6.42 -3.23 -8.00
N ILE A 64 5.96 -3.89 -6.95
CA ILE A 64 5.35 -3.20 -5.81
C ILE A 64 6.47 -2.88 -4.84
N VAL A 65 6.79 -1.59 -4.72
CA VAL A 65 7.97 -1.08 -4.00
C VAL A 65 7.63 -0.51 -2.63
N GLY A 66 6.34 -0.48 -2.27
CA GLY A 66 5.90 -0.03 -0.96
C GLY A 66 4.39 0.06 -0.84
N GLY A 67 3.94 0.56 0.31
CA GLY A 67 2.52 0.66 0.63
C GLY A 67 2.22 0.18 2.05
N TRP A 68 0.94 0.00 2.34
CA TRP A 68 0.47 -0.47 3.64
C TRP A 68 -0.86 -1.21 3.51
N TYR A 69 -1.16 -2.02 4.52
CA TYR A 69 -2.40 -2.75 4.66
C TYR A 69 -2.83 -2.81 6.13
N ASP A 70 -4.05 -2.40 6.44
CA ASP A 70 -4.59 -2.36 7.81
C ASP A 70 -5.64 -3.45 8.11
N GLY A 71 -5.89 -4.37 7.17
CA GLY A 71 -6.98 -5.34 7.26
C GLY A 71 -8.20 -4.96 6.41
N THR A 72 -8.44 -3.66 6.21
CA THR A 72 -9.60 -3.13 5.48
C THR A 72 -9.19 -2.32 4.24
N ARG A 73 -8.04 -1.65 4.24
CA ARG A 73 -7.53 -0.85 3.13
C ARG A 73 -6.15 -1.32 2.74
N LEU A 74 -5.94 -1.43 1.44
CA LEU A 74 -4.67 -1.75 0.82
C LEU A 74 -4.23 -0.56 -0.02
N VAL A 75 -3.06 -0.02 0.29
CA VAL A 75 -2.38 0.95 -0.57
C VAL A 75 -1.10 0.30 -1.07
N VAL A 76 -0.86 0.36 -2.38
CA VAL A 76 0.37 -0.13 -3.00
C VAL A 76 0.98 0.96 -3.88
N VAL A 77 2.30 1.05 -3.83
CA VAL A 77 3.10 1.87 -4.73
C VAL A 77 3.74 0.94 -5.74
N LEU A 78 3.44 1.18 -7.00
CA LEU A 78 3.98 0.43 -8.12
C LEU A 78 5.07 1.24 -8.79
N GLN A 79 6.13 0.58 -9.20
CA GLN A 79 7.17 1.15 -10.04
C GLN A 79 7.25 0.35 -11.34
N GLY A 80 7.34 1.05 -12.47
CA GLY A 80 7.52 0.40 -13.76
C GLY A 80 8.83 -0.37 -13.82
N ASN A 81 8.75 -1.62 -14.28
CA ASN A 81 9.93 -2.42 -14.61
C ASN A 81 10.33 -1.94 -16.00
N GLY A 82 11.57 -1.50 -16.24
CA GLY A 82 12.04 -0.82 -17.47
C GLY A 82 11.85 -1.51 -18.83
N PHE A 83 10.96 -2.49 -18.96
CA PHE A 83 10.61 -3.25 -20.16
C PHE A 83 9.57 -2.55 -21.07
N ASN A 84 9.01 -1.41 -20.68
CA ASN A 84 8.10 -0.66 -21.54
C ASN A 84 8.36 0.84 -21.43
N THR A 85 9.36 1.31 -22.18
CA THR A 85 9.73 2.73 -22.29
C THR A 85 8.64 3.60 -22.90
N ASP A 86 7.65 3.00 -23.54
CA ASP A 86 6.50 3.70 -24.12
C ASP A 86 5.43 4.02 -23.05
N SER A 87 5.44 3.27 -21.94
CA SER A 87 4.66 3.56 -20.76
C SER A 87 5.40 4.60 -19.91
N GLN A 88 5.12 5.88 -20.15
CA GLN A 88 5.69 7.03 -19.42
C GLN A 88 5.38 7.05 -17.90
N TRP A 89 4.69 6.02 -17.40
CA TRP A 89 4.20 5.92 -16.04
C TRP A 89 5.19 5.15 -15.17
N PHE A 90 6.20 5.86 -14.66
CA PHE A 90 7.26 5.26 -13.84
C PHE A 90 6.80 4.84 -12.45
N THR A 91 5.71 5.41 -11.95
CA THR A 91 5.20 5.13 -10.59
C THR A 91 3.69 5.28 -10.52
N HIS A 92 2.99 4.32 -9.92
CA HIS A 92 1.56 4.43 -9.61
C HIS A 92 1.32 4.29 -8.12
N VAL A 93 0.24 4.89 -7.63
CA VAL A 93 -0.30 4.62 -6.30
C VAL A 93 -1.73 4.13 -6.47
N ILE A 94 -2.00 2.95 -5.94
CA ILE A 94 -3.31 2.33 -5.97
C ILE A 94 -3.82 2.21 -4.53
N HIS A 95 -5.04 2.69 -4.30
CA HIS A 95 -5.76 2.56 -3.05
C HIS A 95 -7.00 1.71 -3.28
N MET A 96 -7.12 0.65 -2.49
CA MET A 96 -8.23 -0.28 -2.52
C MET A 96 -8.85 -0.48 -1.14
N ARG A 97 -10.17 -0.72 -1.11
CA ARG A 97 -10.89 -1.14 0.09
C ARG A 97 -11.32 -2.59 -0.02
N ARG A 98 -11.03 -3.37 1.01
CA ARG A 98 -11.47 -4.75 1.18
C ARG A 98 -12.92 -4.81 1.63
N ASP A 99 -13.66 -5.71 1.02
CA ASP A 99 -15.01 -6.12 1.36
C ASP A 99 -15.11 -7.64 1.19
N GLY A 100 -14.88 -8.37 2.30
CA GLY A 100 -14.73 -9.82 2.29
C GLY A 100 -13.58 -10.30 1.40
N ARG A 101 -13.93 -10.98 0.30
CA ARG A 101 -12.98 -11.48 -0.72
C ARG A 101 -12.80 -10.53 -1.90
N LYS A 102 -13.36 -9.33 -1.86
CA LYS A 102 -13.22 -8.32 -2.91
C LYS A 102 -12.34 -7.17 -2.44
N LEU A 103 -11.60 -6.58 -3.37
CA LEU A 103 -10.89 -5.31 -3.23
C LEU A 103 -11.49 -4.35 -4.25
N TRP A 104 -12.03 -3.25 -3.77
CA TRP A 104 -12.63 -2.19 -4.59
C TRP A 104 -11.60 -1.09 -4.79
N LEU A 105 -11.32 -0.73 -6.05
CA LEU A 105 -10.47 0.40 -6.35
C LEU A 105 -11.16 1.71 -5.91
N GLU A 106 -10.51 2.45 -5.02
CA GLU A 106 -10.97 3.77 -4.57
C GLU A 106 -10.20 4.89 -5.27
N LEU A 107 -8.91 4.69 -5.54
CA LEU A 107 -8.06 5.66 -6.24
C LEU A 107 -6.95 4.94 -7.01
N ALA A 108 -6.67 5.42 -8.21
CA ALA A 108 -5.43 5.11 -8.93
C ALA A 108 -4.80 6.42 -9.44
N ALA A 109 -3.63 6.75 -8.90
CA ALA A 109 -2.82 7.88 -9.33
C ALA A 109 -1.63 7.37 -10.15
N TYR A 110 -1.41 7.95 -11.33
CA TYR A 110 -0.33 7.56 -12.23
C TYR A 110 0.67 8.73 -12.35
N GLY A 111 1.97 8.45 -12.28
CA GLY A 111 3.05 9.45 -12.30
C GLY A 111 3.01 10.33 -13.55
N TYR A 112 3.27 11.65 -13.41
CA TYR A 112 2.90 12.73 -14.36
C TYR A 112 1.46 13.24 -14.25
N GLY A 113 0.83 13.10 -13.08
CA GLY A 113 -0.32 13.94 -12.70
C GLY A 113 -1.62 13.63 -13.42
N LYS A 114 -1.73 12.48 -14.12
CA LYS A 114 -3.03 11.99 -14.58
C LYS A 114 -3.57 10.98 -13.58
N THR A 115 -4.67 11.38 -12.93
CA THR A 115 -5.51 10.47 -12.16
C THR A 115 -6.45 9.78 -13.14
N LYS A 116 -6.40 8.45 -13.23
CA LYS A 116 -7.54 7.70 -13.81
C LYS A 116 -8.42 7.28 -12.66
N THR A 117 -9.56 7.93 -12.53
CA THR A 117 -10.69 7.35 -11.81
C THR A 117 -11.27 6.30 -12.75
N SER A 118 -10.79 5.05 -12.66
CA SER A 118 -11.43 3.99 -13.44
C SER A 118 -12.82 3.73 -12.89
N LYS A 119 -13.72 3.22 -13.74
CA LYS A 119 -14.99 2.66 -13.26
C LYS A 119 -14.68 1.66 -12.14
N PRO A 120 -15.53 1.53 -11.11
CA PRO A 120 -15.32 0.62 -10.00
C PRO A 120 -15.41 -0.83 -10.50
N VAL A 121 -14.29 -1.36 -10.98
CA VAL A 121 -14.12 -2.79 -11.28
C VAL A 121 -13.57 -3.43 -10.00
N PRO A 122 -14.27 -4.41 -9.42
CA PRO A 122 -13.77 -5.11 -8.25
C PRO A 122 -12.62 -6.04 -8.65
N TYR A 123 -11.64 -6.15 -7.76
CA TYR A 123 -10.62 -7.20 -7.79
C TYR A 123 -11.06 -8.31 -6.82
N VAL A 124 -10.84 -9.56 -7.20
CA VAL A 124 -11.16 -10.74 -6.39
C VAL A 124 -9.87 -11.26 -5.77
N ILE A 125 -9.86 -11.42 -4.45
CA ILE A 125 -8.79 -12.09 -3.72
C ILE A 125 -8.83 -13.59 -4.08
N THR A 126 -7.79 -14.06 -4.76
CA THR A 126 -7.66 -15.45 -5.21
C THR A 126 -6.90 -16.30 -4.21
N GLN A 127 -6.01 -15.70 -3.43
CA GLN A 127 -5.24 -16.38 -2.41
C GLN A 127 -4.85 -15.42 -1.28
N THR A 128 -4.90 -15.91 -0.05
CA THR A 128 -4.23 -15.29 1.10
C THR A 128 -3.30 -16.31 1.75
N SER A 129 -2.23 -15.82 2.37
CA SER A 129 -1.38 -16.61 3.26
C SER A 129 -1.02 -15.77 4.48
N GLY A 130 -0.65 -16.41 5.60
CA GLY A 130 -0.44 -15.71 6.87
C GLY A 130 -1.75 -15.27 7.52
N GLY A 131 -1.66 -14.49 8.60
CA GLY A 131 -2.83 -14.05 9.39
C GLY A 131 -3.55 -12.85 8.78
N LEU A 132 -4.00 -12.97 7.52
CA LEU A 132 -4.62 -11.90 6.70
C LEU A 132 -6.12 -12.12 6.43
#